data_AF-A0A146EZ20-F1
#
_entry.id   AF-A0A146EZ20-F1
#
_cell.length_a   1.000
_cell.length_b   1.000
_cell.length_c   1.000
_cell.angle_alpha   90.00
_cell.angle_beta   90.00
_cell.angle_gamma   90.00
#
_symmetry.space_group_name_H-M   'P 1'
#
loop_
_entity.id
_entity.type
_entity.pdbx_description
1 polymer ?
#
loop_
_entity_poly.entity_id
_entity_poly.type
_entity_poly.pdbx_seq_one_letter_code
_entity_poly.pdbx_strand_id
1 'polypeptide(L)'
;MPSQTAFISGPINTGPNETYFHTHYPPLLTAAIARNDSFVLGPLPYGVDSDALSFLLQYPVPPTRITVFVTSQEDSLWGLQLRALGVNVHVVEGNSTRDRDAAMTAASTYDILRIRTGKEAREMYGELCREGYLTNTERNWRRRRGIGEDEKVEAEVVNGDVRAGLGVKEKKRRFLGKALGR
;
A
#
# COMPACT_ATOMS: atom_id res chain seq x y z
N MET A 1 -12.35 13.56 14.49
CA MET A 1 -11.22 12.62 14.70
C MET A 1 -9.93 13.41 14.50
N PRO A 2 -8.88 13.23 15.32
CA PRO A 2 -7.57 13.79 15.01
C PRO A 2 -7.06 13.21 13.69
N SER A 3 -6.29 14.00 12.94
CA SER A 3 -5.61 13.54 11.73
C SER A 3 -4.70 12.34 12.06
N GLN A 4 -4.82 11.27 11.28
CA GLN A 4 -4.04 10.06 11.44
C GLN A 4 -2.95 9.97 10.35
N THR A 5 -1.97 9.09 10.53
CA THR A 5 -0.93 8.83 9.51
C THR A 5 -1.10 7.44 8.95
N ALA A 6 -1.25 7.34 7.63
CA ALA A 6 -1.45 6.11 6.88
C ALA A 6 -0.13 5.59 6.28
N PHE A 7 0.20 4.33 6.50
CA PHE A 7 1.29 3.67 5.78
C PHE A 7 0.76 2.99 4.53
N ILE A 8 1.14 3.52 3.37
CA ILE A 8 0.80 2.95 2.07
C ILE A 8 1.83 1.88 1.71
N SER A 9 1.36 0.67 1.38
CA SER A 9 2.23 -0.41 0.91
C SER A 9 1.49 -1.32 -0.06
N GLY A 10 2.20 -1.90 -1.01
CA GLY A 10 1.65 -2.88 -1.93
C GLY A 10 2.70 -3.52 -2.83
N PRO A 11 2.27 -4.30 -3.85
CA PRO A 11 3.19 -4.95 -4.75
C PRO A 11 3.95 -3.96 -5.64
N ILE A 12 5.19 -4.34 -5.96
CA ILE A 12 6.06 -3.67 -6.93
C ILE A 12 5.50 -3.72 -8.35
N ASN A 13 4.94 -4.87 -8.76
CA ASN A 13 4.32 -5.01 -10.06
C ASN A 13 2.81 -4.72 -9.93
N THR A 14 2.34 -3.62 -10.52
CA THR A 14 0.93 -3.19 -10.52
C THR A 14 0.20 -3.50 -11.83
N GLY A 15 0.84 -4.27 -12.73
CA GLY A 15 0.30 -4.64 -14.04
C GLY A 15 0.34 -3.49 -15.05
N PRO A 16 -0.13 -3.73 -16.29
CA PRO A 16 -0.21 -2.70 -17.32
C PRO A 16 -1.06 -1.51 -16.86
N ASN A 17 -0.61 -0.29 -17.15
CA ASN A 17 -1.30 0.96 -16.80
C ASN A 17 -1.77 0.99 -15.33
N GLU A 18 -0.95 0.46 -14.42
CA GLU A 18 -1.21 0.52 -12.97
C GLU A 18 -2.56 -0.10 -12.59
N THR A 19 -3.06 -1.07 -13.38
CA THR A 19 -4.42 -1.63 -13.25
C THR A 19 -4.70 -2.12 -11.83
N TYR A 20 -3.73 -2.76 -11.18
CA TYR A 20 -3.86 -3.21 -9.79
C TYR A 20 -4.10 -2.04 -8.83
N PHE A 21 -3.33 -0.95 -8.99
CA PHE A 21 -3.47 0.24 -8.17
C PHE A 21 -4.84 0.87 -8.38
N HIS A 22 -5.21 1.20 -9.62
CA HIS A 22 -6.48 1.85 -9.96
C HIS A 22 -7.71 1.04 -9.54
N THR A 23 -7.60 -0.29 -9.48
CA THR A 23 -8.71 -1.15 -9.04
C THR A 23 -8.90 -1.11 -7.52
N HIS A 24 -7.83 -0.95 -6.74
CA HIS A 24 -7.84 -1.27 -5.32
C HIS A 24 -7.56 -0.10 -4.36
N TYR A 25 -6.71 0.84 -4.75
CA TYR A 25 -6.23 1.90 -3.86
C TYR A 25 -7.08 3.18 -3.86
N PRO A 26 -7.64 3.66 -4.99
CA PRO A 26 -8.38 4.92 -5.00
C PRO A 26 -9.49 5.02 -3.94
N PRO A 27 -10.34 3.99 -3.71
CA PRO A 27 -11.35 4.09 -2.66
C PRO A 27 -10.76 4.25 -1.25
N LEU A 28 -9.62 3.61 -0.97
CA LEU A 28 -8.94 3.67 0.33
C LEU A 28 -8.27 5.04 0.52
N LEU A 29 -7.56 5.51 -0.51
CA LEU A 29 -6.88 6.81 -0.50
C LEU A 29 -7.89 7.95 -0.39
N THR A 30 -8.98 7.93 -1.17
CA THR A 30 -10.02 8.96 -1.08
C THR A 30 -10.66 9.01 0.31
N ALA A 31 -10.89 7.86 0.96
CA ALA A 31 -11.39 7.83 2.33
C ALA A 31 -10.42 8.50 3.33
N ALA A 32 -9.12 8.20 3.23
CA ALA A 32 -8.09 8.81 4.06
C ALA A 32 -7.92 10.33 3.80
N ILE A 33 -7.95 10.73 2.53
CA ILE A 33 -7.92 12.15 2.12
C ILE A 33 -9.09 12.91 2.74
N ALA A 34 -10.31 12.34 2.69
CA ALA A 34 -11.51 12.95 3.25
C ALA A 34 -11.44 13.11 4.79
N ARG A 35 -10.68 12.25 5.49
CA ARG A 35 -10.40 12.37 6.92
C ARG A 35 -9.29 13.36 7.26
N ASN A 36 -8.66 13.96 6.25
CA ASN A 36 -7.53 14.86 6.40
C ASN A 36 -6.29 14.17 7.01
N ASP A 37 -6.03 12.90 6.65
CA ASP A 37 -4.91 12.10 7.14
C ASP A 37 -3.58 12.41 6.43
N SER A 38 -2.45 12.18 7.09
CA SER A 38 -1.11 12.21 6.49
C SER A 38 -0.70 10.85 5.95
N PHE A 39 0.33 10.79 5.10
CA PHE A 39 0.74 9.59 4.39
C PHE A 39 2.24 9.33 4.54
N VAL A 40 2.60 8.07 4.77
CA VAL A 40 3.97 7.57 4.67
C VAL A 40 4.02 6.47 3.61
N LEU A 41 5.08 6.48 2.80
CA LEU A 41 5.32 5.48 1.75
C LEU A 41 6.82 5.28 1.55
N GLY A 42 7.18 4.15 0.93
CA GLY A 42 8.56 3.84 0.58
C GLY A 42 9.05 4.62 -0.64
N PRO A 43 10.32 4.44 -1.01
CA PRO A 43 10.93 5.09 -2.16
C PRO A 43 10.44 4.51 -3.47
N LEU A 44 10.47 5.36 -4.48
CA LEU A 44 10.02 5.08 -5.85
C LEU A 44 11.23 4.83 -6.75
N PRO A 45 11.06 4.10 -7.87
CA PRO A 45 10.31 4.72 -8.97
C PRO A 45 9.04 3.98 -9.42
N TYR A 46 8.70 2.80 -8.88
CA TYR A 46 7.60 1.98 -9.39
C TYR A 46 6.81 1.24 -8.29
N GLY A 47 5.67 0.70 -8.68
CA GLY A 47 4.78 -0.08 -7.81
C GLY A 47 3.79 0.80 -7.06
N VAL A 48 3.04 0.18 -6.14
CA VAL A 48 1.96 0.85 -5.42
C VAL A 48 2.40 2.14 -4.75
N ASP A 49 3.58 2.19 -4.16
CA ASP A 49 4.08 3.39 -3.49
C ASP A 49 4.21 4.55 -4.50
N SER A 50 4.65 4.25 -5.75
CA SER A 50 4.85 5.24 -6.81
C SER A 50 3.54 5.74 -7.38
N ASP A 51 2.65 4.79 -7.68
CA ASP A 51 1.31 5.04 -8.17
C ASP A 51 0.52 5.86 -7.12
N ALA A 52 0.71 5.56 -5.82
CA ALA A 52 0.10 6.29 -4.72
C ALA A 52 0.63 7.72 -4.57
N LEU A 53 1.95 7.95 -4.65
CA LEU A 53 2.49 9.31 -4.62
C LEU A 53 1.92 10.14 -5.76
N SER A 54 1.93 9.58 -6.97
CA SER A 54 1.40 10.23 -8.17
C SER A 54 -0.09 10.56 -8.02
N PHE A 55 -0.87 9.64 -7.44
CA PHE A 55 -2.28 9.87 -7.12
C PHE A 55 -2.44 10.99 -6.08
N LEU A 56 -1.72 10.95 -4.96
CA LEU A 56 -1.84 11.93 -3.88
C LEU A 56 -1.50 13.35 -4.35
N LEU A 57 -0.47 13.51 -5.18
CA LEU A 57 -0.06 14.82 -5.73
C LEU A 57 -1.05 15.40 -6.75
N GLN A 58 -1.89 14.56 -7.38
CA GLN A 58 -2.97 15.01 -8.27
C GLN A 58 -4.23 15.45 -7.52
N TYR A 59 -4.32 15.14 -6.22
CA TYR A 59 -5.44 15.53 -5.36
C TYR A 59 -5.05 16.72 -4.48
N PRO A 60 -6.01 17.41 -3.84
CA PRO A 60 -5.73 18.55 -2.95
C PRO A 60 -5.13 18.12 -1.60
N VAL A 61 -4.08 17.29 -1.64
CA VAL A 61 -3.27 16.89 -0.48
C VAL A 61 -2.02 17.75 -0.49
N PRO A 62 -1.81 18.62 0.52
CA PRO A 62 -0.55 19.34 0.66
C PRO A 62 0.64 18.37 0.66
N PRO A 63 1.69 18.59 -0.17
CA PRO A 63 2.88 17.72 -0.20
C PRO A 63 3.54 17.54 1.18
N THR A 64 3.43 18.54 2.06
CA THR A 64 3.92 18.49 3.45
C THR A 64 3.22 17.45 4.34
N ARG A 65 2.10 16.86 3.90
CA ARG A 65 1.42 15.73 4.55
C ARG A 65 1.90 14.37 4.04
N ILE A 66 2.84 14.34 3.10
CA ILE A 66 3.38 13.13 2.51
C ILE A 66 4.85 13.03 2.93
N THR A 67 5.22 11.92 3.55
CA THR A 67 6.59 11.64 3.96
C THR A 67 7.08 10.36 3.29
N VAL A 68 8.14 10.48 2.50
CA VAL A 68 8.78 9.35 1.83
C VAL A 68 9.96 8.89 2.69
N PHE A 69 9.91 7.64 3.13
CA PHE A 69 11.00 7.03 3.89
C PHE A 69 11.99 6.41 2.92
N VAL A 70 13.27 6.69 3.12
CA VAL A 70 14.36 6.24 2.24
C VAL A 70 15.53 5.75 3.09
N THR A 71 16.26 4.75 2.63
CA THR A 71 17.61 4.45 3.12
C THR A 71 18.59 5.50 2.61
N SER A 72 19.80 5.57 3.18
CA SER A 72 20.84 6.52 2.70
C SER A 72 21.21 6.28 1.22
N GLN A 73 21.15 5.04 0.76
CA GLN A 73 21.39 4.71 -0.65
C GLN A 73 20.24 5.22 -1.55
N GLU A 74 19.00 5.00 -1.15
CA GLU A 74 17.82 5.46 -1.89
C GLU A 74 17.74 7.00 -1.91
N ASP A 75 18.12 7.68 -0.82
CA ASP A 75 18.23 9.14 -0.77
C ASP A 75 19.26 9.67 -1.77
N SER A 76 20.39 8.98 -1.91
CA SER A 76 21.44 9.36 -2.85
C SER A 76 21.00 9.25 -4.31
N LEU A 77 20.02 8.38 -4.61
CA LEU A 77 19.51 8.15 -5.96
C LEU A 77 18.30 9.04 -6.30
N TRP A 78 17.38 9.18 -5.34
CA TRP A 78 16.04 9.75 -5.58
C TRP A 78 15.69 10.92 -4.68
N GLY A 79 16.50 11.19 -3.66
CA GLY A 79 16.21 12.18 -2.63
C GLY A 79 16.05 13.59 -3.17
N LEU A 80 16.81 13.98 -4.19
CA LEU A 80 16.69 15.30 -4.81
C LEU A 80 15.35 15.46 -5.53
N GLN A 81 14.96 14.45 -6.31
CA GLN A 81 13.71 14.43 -7.06
C GLN A 81 12.51 14.42 -6.11
N LEU A 82 12.57 13.62 -5.05
CA LEU A 82 11.52 13.59 -4.02
C LEU A 82 11.37 14.96 -3.34
N ARG A 83 12.48 15.57 -2.90
CA ARG A 83 12.43 16.92 -2.29
C ARG A 83 11.91 17.98 -3.26
N ALA A 84 12.19 17.86 -4.56
CA ALA A 84 11.67 18.77 -5.58
C ALA A 84 10.14 18.68 -5.76
N LEU A 85 9.51 17.57 -5.39
CA LEU A 85 8.04 17.42 -5.34
C LEU A 85 7.42 18.12 -4.11
N GLY A 86 8.23 18.66 -3.19
CA GLY A 86 7.77 19.32 -1.98
C GLY A 86 7.29 18.38 -0.87
N VAL A 87 7.47 17.06 -1.04
CA VAL A 87 7.20 16.07 0.01
C VAL A 87 8.32 16.04 1.05
N ASN A 88 8.01 15.57 2.25
CA ASN A 88 9.04 15.32 3.25
C ASN A 88 9.84 14.07 2.87
N VAL A 89 11.15 14.10 3.08
CA VAL A 89 12.01 12.92 2.93
C VAL A 89 12.63 12.59 4.28
N HIS A 90 12.41 11.37 4.75
CA HIS A 90 12.98 10.87 6.00
C HIS A 90 14.00 9.78 5.69
N VAL A 91 15.27 10.06 5.96
CA VAL A 91 16.36 9.10 5.79
C VAL A 91 16.46 8.25 7.05
N VAL A 92 16.26 6.94 6.92
CA VAL A 92 16.35 6.00 8.05
C VAL A 92 17.82 5.65 8.34
N GLU A 93 18.14 5.38 9.61
CA GLU A 93 19.49 5.01 10.04
C GLU A 93 19.90 3.59 9.58
N GLY A 94 18.94 2.77 9.12
CA GLY A 94 19.18 1.43 8.58
C GLY A 94 19.41 1.41 7.06
N ASN A 95 20.09 0.35 6.60
CA ASN A 95 20.41 0.17 5.17
C ASN A 95 19.53 -0.88 4.48
N SER A 96 18.52 -1.42 5.16
CA SER A 96 17.63 -2.42 4.57
C SER A 96 16.21 -1.91 4.39
N THR A 97 15.52 -2.48 3.39
CA THR A 97 14.08 -2.32 3.22
C THR A 97 13.30 -2.69 4.49
N ARG A 98 13.79 -3.66 5.28
CA ARG A 98 13.16 -4.08 6.53
C ARG A 98 13.22 -2.98 7.59
N ASP A 99 14.36 -2.32 7.75
CA ASP A 99 14.53 -1.23 8.72
C ASP A 99 13.65 -0.05 8.35
N ARG A 100 13.62 0.30 7.07
CA ARG A 100 12.77 1.34 6.51
C ARG A 100 11.29 1.04 6.75
N ASP A 101 10.84 -0.17 6.44
CA ASP A 101 9.45 -0.59 6.64
C ASP A 101 9.05 -0.62 8.13
N ALA A 102 9.98 -0.97 9.02
CA ALA A 102 9.78 -0.88 10.46
C ALA A 102 9.63 0.57 10.92
N ALA A 103 10.48 1.48 10.43
CA ALA A 103 10.38 2.91 10.71
C ALA A 103 9.05 3.51 10.19
N MET A 104 8.62 3.15 8.98
CA MET A 104 7.31 3.56 8.46
C MET A 104 6.16 3.03 9.31
N THR A 105 6.24 1.79 9.79
CA THR A 105 5.23 1.21 10.70
C THR A 105 5.16 2.00 12.01
N ALA A 106 6.32 2.35 12.58
CA ALA A 106 6.39 3.13 13.81
C ALA A 106 5.89 4.59 13.64
N ALA A 107 6.11 5.18 12.46
CA ALA A 107 5.70 6.55 12.15
C ALA A 107 4.21 6.68 11.71
N SER A 108 3.48 5.57 11.62
CA SER A 108 2.11 5.53 11.12
C SER A 108 1.16 4.88 12.12
N THR A 109 -0.11 5.26 12.04
CA THR A 109 -1.16 4.80 12.95
C THR A 109 -1.99 3.64 12.36
N TYR A 110 -2.05 3.52 11.04
CA TYR A 110 -2.76 2.44 10.35
C TYR A 110 -2.16 2.20 8.95
N ASP A 111 -2.61 1.14 8.29
CA ASP A 111 -2.10 0.74 6.98
C ASP A 111 -3.14 0.95 5.86
N ILE A 112 -2.71 1.47 4.72
CA ILE A 112 -3.42 1.41 3.44
C ILE A 112 -2.64 0.42 2.58
N LEU A 113 -3.05 -0.85 2.62
CA LEU A 113 -2.36 -1.90 1.89
C LEU A 113 -3.32 -2.94 1.32
N ARG A 114 -2.80 -3.70 0.37
CA ARG A 114 -3.47 -4.87 -0.17
C ARG A 114 -2.47 -5.90 -0.64
N ILE A 115 -2.67 -7.15 -0.25
CA ILE A 115 -1.92 -8.29 -0.76
C ILE A 115 -2.74 -9.04 -1.81
N ARG A 116 -2.05 -9.61 -2.81
CA ARG A 116 -2.70 -10.46 -3.82
C ARG A 116 -3.26 -11.71 -3.13
N THR A 117 -4.48 -12.08 -3.49
CA THR A 117 -5.03 -13.40 -3.15
C THR A 117 -4.20 -14.49 -3.83
N GLY A 118 -4.26 -15.73 -3.33
CA GLY A 118 -3.56 -16.85 -3.97
C GLY A 118 -3.95 -17.03 -5.45
N LYS A 119 -5.21 -16.76 -5.79
CA LYS A 119 -5.69 -16.76 -7.17
C LYS A 119 -5.02 -15.66 -8.01
N GLU A 120 -5.03 -14.43 -7.53
CA GLU A 120 -4.40 -13.29 -8.24
C GLU A 120 -2.88 -13.49 -8.39
N ALA A 121 -2.24 -14.07 -7.38
CA ALA A 121 -0.81 -14.38 -7.44
C ALA A 121 -0.50 -15.44 -8.51
N ARG A 122 -1.31 -16.51 -8.60
CA ARG A 122 -1.17 -17.53 -9.65
C ARG A 122 -1.43 -16.97 -11.04
N GLU A 123 -2.45 -16.14 -11.21
CA GLU A 123 -2.76 -15.49 -12.49
C GLU A 123 -1.62 -14.54 -12.93
N MET A 124 -1.01 -13.83 -11.98
CA MET A 124 0.06 -12.87 -12.27
C MET A 124 1.42 -13.52 -12.52
N TYR A 125 1.79 -14.51 -11.70
CA TYR A 125 3.14 -15.06 -11.66
C TYR A 125 3.25 -16.45 -12.30
N GLY A 126 2.14 -17.13 -12.57
CA GLY A 126 2.14 -18.48 -13.13
C GLY A 126 2.97 -19.43 -12.28
N GLU A 127 3.92 -20.12 -12.91
CA GLU A 127 4.86 -21.05 -12.27
C GLU A 127 5.80 -20.39 -11.27
N LEU A 128 6.00 -19.06 -11.35
CA LEU A 128 6.81 -18.32 -10.37
C LEU A 128 6.03 -18.03 -9.08
N CYS A 129 4.73 -18.37 -9.02
CA CYS A 129 3.93 -18.23 -7.82
C CYS A 129 4.44 -19.18 -6.72
N ARG A 130 4.90 -18.62 -5.61
CA ARG A 130 5.38 -19.36 -4.45
C ARG A 130 4.26 -19.45 -3.40
N GLU A 131 3.74 -20.65 -3.19
CA GLU A 131 2.74 -20.89 -2.15
C GLU A 131 3.33 -20.57 -0.76
N GLY A 132 2.56 -19.86 0.08
CA GLY A 132 3.01 -19.42 1.40
C GLY A 132 4.05 -18.29 1.40
N TYR A 133 4.35 -17.67 0.24
CA TYR A 133 5.32 -16.58 0.19
C TYR A 133 4.83 -15.33 0.91
N LEU A 134 5.56 -14.95 1.96
CA LEU A 134 5.25 -13.78 2.78
C LEU A 134 5.81 -12.49 2.17
N THR A 135 4.92 -11.67 1.61
CA THR A 135 5.27 -10.38 0.99
C THR A 135 5.68 -9.35 2.05
N ASN A 136 6.50 -8.35 1.68
CA ASN A 136 6.83 -7.24 2.59
C ASN A 136 5.57 -6.48 3.05
N THR A 137 4.60 -6.29 2.15
CA THR A 137 3.30 -5.71 2.48
C THR A 137 2.57 -6.49 3.58
N GLU A 138 2.59 -7.82 3.51
CA GLU A 138 2.01 -8.66 4.57
C GLU A 138 2.80 -8.57 5.87
N ARG A 139 4.14 -8.56 5.81
CA ARG A 139 5.00 -8.35 6.99
C ARG A 139 4.68 -7.03 7.70
N ASN A 140 4.38 -5.98 6.94
CA ASN A 140 4.01 -4.68 7.50
C ASN A 140 2.68 -4.75 8.26
N TRP A 141 1.66 -5.38 7.67
CA TRP A 141 0.38 -5.63 8.33
C TRP A 141 0.54 -6.47 9.61
N ARG A 142 1.35 -7.53 9.56
CA ARG A 142 1.64 -8.42 10.70
C ARG A 142 2.39 -7.68 11.83
N ARG A 143 3.41 -6.88 11.49
CA ARG A 143 4.22 -6.11 12.44
C ARG A 143 3.35 -5.25 13.35
N ARG A 144 2.35 -4.58 12.79
CA ARG A 144 1.42 -3.73 13.57
C ARG A 144 0.56 -4.54 14.55
N ARG A 145 0.30 -5.80 14.24
CA ARG A 145 -0.61 -6.68 15.00
C ARG A 145 0.12 -7.65 15.93
N GLY A 146 1.45 -7.66 15.92
CA GLY A 146 2.25 -8.60 16.70
C GLY A 146 2.10 -10.06 16.25
N ILE A 147 1.70 -10.28 15.00
CA ILE A 147 1.50 -11.62 14.42
C ILE A 147 2.85 -12.15 13.90
N GLY A 148 3.18 -13.40 14.23
CA GLY A 148 4.40 -14.08 13.78
C GLY A 148 4.44 -14.32 12.27
N GLU A 149 5.62 -14.54 11.68
CA GLU A 149 5.75 -14.84 10.23
C GLU A 149 5.30 -16.27 9.88
N ASP A 150 5.24 -17.16 10.86
CA ASP A 150 4.84 -18.57 10.77
C ASP A 150 3.32 -18.79 10.87
N GLU A 151 2.58 -17.81 11.38
CA GLU A 151 1.12 -17.88 11.48
C GLU A 151 0.48 -17.83 10.08
N LYS A 152 -0.49 -18.70 9.79
CA LYS A 152 -1.20 -18.67 8.51
C LYS A 152 -2.32 -17.63 8.54
N VAL A 153 -2.26 -16.64 7.65
CA VAL A 153 -3.30 -15.61 7.50
C VAL A 153 -3.69 -15.52 6.03
N GLU A 154 -4.99 -15.63 5.75
CA GLU A 154 -5.51 -15.56 4.38
C GLU A 154 -5.55 -14.10 3.88
N ALA A 155 -5.32 -13.90 2.59
CA ALA A 155 -5.29 -12.56 1.98
C ALA A 155 -6.59 -11.79 2.16
N GLU A 156 -7.72 -12.50 2.19
CA GLU A 156 -9.06 -11.95 2.42
C GLU A 156 -9.19 -11.33 3.81
N VAL A 157 -8.52 -11.90 4.82
CA VAL A 157 -8.51 -11.36 6.19
C VAL A 157 -7.74 -10.06 6.21
N VAL A 158 -6.52 -10.04 5.66
CA VAL A 158 -5.66 -8.85 5.56
C VAL A 158 -6.38 -7.72 4.82
N ASN A 159 -6.92 -8.03 3.63
CA ASN A 159 -7.56 -7.05 2.77
C ASN A 159 -8.91 -6.57 3.34
N GLY A 160 -9.64 -7.43 4.04
CA GLY A 160 -10.90 -7.10 4.69
C GLY A 160 -10.71 -6.16 5.89
N ASP A 161 -9.69 -6.42 6.71
CA ASP A 161 -9.35 -5.62 7.89
C ASP A 161 -9.00 -4.17 7.52
N VAL A 162 -8.15 -3.97 6.50
CA VAL A 162 -7.80 -2.63 5.99
C VAL A 162 -9.05 -1.86 5.54
N ARG A 163 -9.94 -2.52 4.77
CA ARG A 163 -11.19 -1.89 4.29
C ARG A 163 -12.12 -1.52 5.44
N ALA A 164 -12.26 -2.40 6.42
CA ALA A 164 -13.11 -2.17 7.59
C ALA A 164 -12.60 -0.96 8.41
N GLY A 165 -11.29 -0.85 8.63
CA GLY A 165 -10.68 0.29 9.34
C GLY A 165 -10.88 1.64 8.64
N LEU A 166 -11.15 1.63 7.34
CA LEU A 166 -11.45 2.82 6.53
C LEU A 166 -12.94 3.03 6.25
N GLY A 167 -13.82 2.17 6.76
CA GLY A 167 -15.26 2.23 6.47
C GLY A 167 -15.62 1.97 5.00
N VAL A 168 -14.71 1.37 4.23
CA VAL A 168 -14.89 1.10 2.79
C VAL A 168 -15.64 -0.22 2.63
N LYS A 169 -16.90 -0.15 2.19
CA LYS A 169 -17.73 -1.34 1.96
C LYS A 169 -17.29 -2.09 0.71
N GLU A 170 -17.34 -3.42 0.78
CA GLU A 170 -17.16 -4.26 -0.40
C GLU A 170 -18.30 -4.03 -1.38
N LYS A 171 -17.98 -3.62 -2.62
CA LYS A 171 -18.95 -3.67 -3.71
C LYS A 171 -19.23 -5.14 -4.02
N LYS A 172 -20.32 -5.69 -3.48
CA LYS A 172 -20.85 -6.97 -3.96
C LYS A 172 -21.02 -6.85 -5.48
N ARG A 173 -20.21 -7.58 -6.26
CA ARG A 173 -20.48 -7.75 -7.69
C ARG A 173 -21.83 -8.46 -7.77
N ARG A 174 -22.90 -7.72 -8.06
CA ARG A 174 -24.16 -8.30 -8.53
C ARG A 174 -23.80 -9.02 -9.83
N PHE A 175 -23.64 -10.34 -9.77
CA PHE A 175 -23.81 -11.15 -10.96
C PHE A 175 -25.27 -10.96 -11.39
N LEU A 176 -25.53 -10.08 -12.36
CA LEU A 176 -26.71 -10.24 -13.20
C LEU A 176 -26.46 -11.50 -14.02
N GLY A 177 -26.84 -12.64 -13.45
CA GLY A 177 -27.05 -13.84 -14.25
C GLY A 177 -28.03 -13.46 -15.36
N LYS A 178 -27.60 -13.59 -16.61
CA LYS A 178 -28.51 -13.55 -17.76
C LYS A 178 -29.48 -14.72 -17.59
N ALA A 179 -30.64 -14.46 -17.01
CA ALA A 179 -31.83 -15.23 -17.29
C ALA A 179 -32.29 -14.83 -18.68
N LEU A 180 -31.89 -15.59 -19.69
CA LEU A 180 -32.58 -15.65 -20.96
C LEU A 180 -32.83 -17.12 -21.24
N GLY A 181 -33.94 -17.60 -20.67
CA GLY A 181 -34.66 -18.73 -21.25
C GLY A 181 -35.38 -18.26 -22.51
N ARG A 182 -35.23 -19.04 -23.58
CA ARG A 182 -36.30 -19.67 -24.34
C ARG A 182 -35.69 -20.79 -25.17
#